data_AF-W0H1D9-F1
#
_entry.id   AF-W0H1D9-F1
#
_cell.length_a   1.000
_cell.length_b   1.000
_cell.length_c   1.000
_cell.angle_alpha   90.00
_cell.angle_beta   90.00
_cell.angle_gamma   90.00
#
_symmetry.space_group_name_H-M   'P 1'
#
loop_
_entity.id
_entity.type
_entity.pdbx_description
1 polymer ?
#
loop_
_entity_poly.entity_id
_entity_poly.type
_entity_poly.pdbx_seq_one_letter_code
_entity_poly.pdbx_strand_id
1 'polypeptide(L)'
;MVPRRVIKQEKQQRHEWAMKQIDKGVGFSELASLVAQTWGCSRRQARRVVTEAHKEWMDIAFGDDNVDQRDLLFQCIARLERTARKAEEACSYACVIGAVAQMNRMLSLGADTRGFRGHRAHPSRN
;
A
#
# COMPACT_ATOMS: atom_id res chain seq x y z
N MET A 1 13.94 -17.44 26.01
CA MET A 1 14.62 -16.94 24.80
C MET A 1 15.29 -15.62 25.12
N VAL A 2 16.60 -15.52 24.98
CA VAL A 2 17.35 -14.26 25.21
C VAL A 2 17.10 -13.30 24.04
N PRO A 3 16.83 -12.00 24.26
CA PRO A 3 16.62 -11.06 23.17
C PRO A 3 17.90 -10.91 22.32
N ARG A 4 17.88 -11.43 21.09
CA ARG A 4 19.00 -11.24 20.15
C ARG A 4 19.00 -9.78 19.68
N ARG A 5 20.11 -9.09 19.93
CA ARG A 5 20.29 -7.71 19.44
C ARG A 5 20.46 -7.74 17.92
N VAL A 6 19.50 -7.16 17.22
CA VAL A 6 19.52 -7.01 15.75
C VAL A 6 20.58 -5.98 15.36
N ILE A 7 21.53 -6.37 14.52
CA ILE A 7 22.60 -5.50 14.02
C ILE A 7 22.07 -4.50 12.98
N LYS A 8 22.78 -3.38 12.78
CA LYS A 8 22.34 -2.30 11.88
C LYS A 8 22.04 -2.81 10.45
N GLN A 9 22.89 -3.70 9.94
CA GLN A 9 22.73 -4.31 8.63
C GLN A 9 21.45 -5.12 8.50
N GLU A 10 21.08 -5.89 9.53
CA GLU A 10 19.87 -6.71 9.52
C GLU A 10 18.60 -5.83 9.61
N LYS A 11 18.68 -4.69 10.31
CA LYS A 11 17.58 -3.70 10.28
C LYS A 11 17.37 -3.14 8.87
N GLN A 12 18.46 -2.82 8.17
CA GLN A 12 18.41 -2.34 6.80
C GLN A 12 17.81 -3.39 5.86
N GLN A 13 18.23 -4.65 5.97
CA GLN A 13 17.68 -5.76 5.17
C GLN A 13 16.18 -5.96 5.39
N ARG A 14 15.72 -5.89 6.64
CA ARG A 14 14.28 -5.98 6.97
C ARG A 14 13.48 -4.86 6.33
N HIS A 15 14.04 -3.65 6.32
CA HIS A 15 13.43 -2.45 5.75
C HIS A 15 13.35 -2.53 4.22
N GLU A 16 14.46 -2.81 3.54
CA GLU A 16 14.51 -2.99 2.09
C GLU A 16 13.60 -4.14 1.61
N TRP A 17 13.55 -5.23 2.37
CA TRP A 17 12.64 -6.32 2.08
C TRP A 17 11.18 -5.88 2.21
N ALA A 18 10.83 -5.12 3.25
CA ALA A 18 9.48 -4.59 3.43
C ALA A 18 9.09 -3.62 2.30
N MET A 19 10.01 -2.74 1.88
CA MET A 19 9.83 -1.85 0.71
C MET A 19 9.43 -2.62 -0.55
N LYS A 20 10.15 -3.71 -0.86
CA LYS A 20 9.84 -4.57 -2.03
C LYS A 20 8.46 -5.23 -1.93
N GLN A 21 7.95 -5.50 -0.73
CA GLN A 21 6.60 -6.05 -0.57
C GLN A 21 5.52 -4.98 -0.71
N ILE A 22 5.79 -3.76 -0.25
CA ILE A 22 4.88 -2.61 -0.44
C ILE A 22 4.73 -2.31 -1.93
N ASP A 23 5.84 -2.35 -2.67
CA ASP A 23 5.86 -2.19 -4.13
C ASP A 23 5.01 -3.24 -4.85
N LYS A 24 5.00 -4.49 -4.33
CA LYS A 24 4.10 -5.57 -4.78
C LYS A 24 2.64 -5.40 -4.33
N GLY A 25 2.29 -4.29 -3.70
CA GLY A 25 0.94 -4.00 -3.21
C GLY A 25 0.51 -4.82 -1.99
N VAL A 26 1.45 -5.37 -1.20
CA VAL A 26 1.10 -6.08 0.05
C VAL A 26 0.54 -5.08 1.07
N GLY A 27 -0.62 -5.39 1.63
CA GLY A 27 -1.29 -4.50 2.60
C GLY A 27 -0.56 -4.42 3.94
N PHE A 28 -0.71 -3.29 4.65
CA PHE A 28 0.04 -3.00 5.89
C PHE A 28 -0.08 -4.10 6.96
N SER A 29 -1.30 -4.57 7.24
CA SER A 29 -1.53 -5.59 8.27
C SER A 29 -0.95 -6.95 7.85
N GLU A 30 -1.13 -7.35 6.59
CA GLU A 30 -0.55 -8.56 6.03
C GLU A 30 0.98 -8.52 6.09
N LEU A 31 1.58 -7.39 5.67
CA LEU A 31 3.02 -7.20 5.68
C LEU A 31 3.61 -7.27 7.09
N ALA A 32 2.92 -6.70 8.08
CA ALA A 32 3.38 -6.81 9.47
C ALA A 32 3.31 -8.27 10.01
N SER A 33 2.44 -9.13 9.45
CA SER A 33 2.43 -10.57 9.76
C SER A 33 3.60 -11.27 9.11
N LEU A 34 3.81 -11.00 7.83
CA LEU A 34 4.93 -11.52 7.05
C LEU A 34 6.28 -11.15 7.69
N VAL A 35 6.50 -9.88 8.03
CA VAL A 35 7.75 -9.44 8.69
C VAL A 35 7.96 -10.15 10.02
N ALA A 36 6.92 -10.33 10.83
CA ALA A 36 7.03 -11.04 12.11
C ALA A 36 7.42 -12.51 11.91
N GLN A 37 6.83 -13.19 10.93
CA GLN A 37 7.13 -14.58 10.59
C GLN A 37 8.51 -14.75 9.97
N THR A 38 8.84 -13.96 8.94
CA THR A 38 10.11 -14.04 8.19
C THR A 38 11.32 -13.77 9.08
N TRP A 39 11.20 -12.82 10.02
CA TRP A 39 12.34 -12.37 10.83
C TRP A 39 12.25 -12.76 12.30
N GLY A 40 11.28 -13.60 12.67
CA GLY A 40 11.09 -14.12 14.03
C GLY A 40 10.99 -13.02 15.10
N CYS A 41 10.35 -11.89 14.79
CA CYS A 41 10.30 -10.74 15.68
C CYS A 41 8.89 -10.46 16.21
N SER A 42 8.79 -9.73 17.33
CA SER A 42 7.50 -9.35 17.91
C SER A 42 6.65 -8.55 16.92
N ARG A 43 5.32 -8.66 17.04
CA ARG A 43 4.40 -7.95 16.16
C ARG A 43 4.54 -6.43 16.24
N ARG A 44 4.89 -5.91 17.42
CA ARG A 44 5.18 -4.47 17.63
C ARG A 44 6.38 -4.03 16.80
N GLN A 45 7.46 -4.82 16.80
CA GLN A 45 8.66 -4.50 16.05
C GLN A 45 8.44 -4.64 14.54
N ALA A 46 7.70 -5.67 14.11
CA ALA A 46 7.29 -5.82 12.72
C ALA A 46 6.49 -4.61 12.22
N ARG A 47 5.49 -4.14 12.99
CA ARG A 47 4.74 -2.92 12.65
C ARG A 47 5.65 -1.70 12.48
N ARG A 48 6.65 -1.53 13.35
CA ARG A 48 7.59 -0.41 13.26
C ARG A 48 8.38 -0.44 11.95
N VAL A 49 8.92 -1.61 11.56
CA VAL A 49 9.62 -1.77 10.27
C VAL A 49 8.70 -1.42 9.11
N VAL A 50 7.45 -1.91 9.14
CA VAL A 50 6.48 -1.62 8.07
C VAL A 50 6.11 -0.14 8.03
N THR A 51 5.96 0.52 9.17
CA THR A 51 5.70 1.96 9.21
C THR A 51 6.87 2.77 8.65
N GLU A 52 8.10 2.43 9.04
CA GLU A 52 9.30 3.11 8.54
C GLU A 52 9.44 2.91 7.02
N ALA A 53 9.28 1.68 6.53
CA ALA A 53 9.30 1.37 5.09
C ALA A 53 8.16 2.08 4.34
N HIS A 54 6.94 2.08 4.89
CA HIS A 54 5.82 2.75 4.23
C HIS A 54 6.01 4.27 4.16
N LYS A 55 6.65 4.89 5.15
CA LYS A 55 6.99 6.32 5.09
C LYS A 55 8.02 6.60 4.02
N GLU A 56 9.11 5.85 3.99
CA GLU A 56 10.14 6.03 2.96
C GLU A 56 9.60 5.77 1.55
N TRP A 57 8.76 4.74 1.40
CA TRP A 57 8.08 4.49 0.14
C TRP A 57 7.13 5.63 -0.26
N MET A 58 6.41 6.21 0.70
CA MET A 58 5.61 7.42 0.45
C MET A 58 6.49 8.59 0.02
N ASP A 59 7.61 8.81 0.69
CA ASP A 59 8.52 9.92 0.37
C ASP A 59 9.18 9.73 -1.00
N ILE A 60 9.51 8.49 -1.40
CA ILE A 60 10.06 8.20 -2.74
C ILE A 60 8.98 8.35 -3.81
N ALA A 61 7.76 7.87 -3.57
CA ALA A 61 6.69 7.90 -4.57
C ALA A 61 5.96 9.25 -4.64
N PHE A 62 5.98 10.04 -3.57
CA PHE A 62 5.14 11.23 -3.38
C PHE A 62 5.87 12.43 -2.73
N GLY A 63 7.17 12.34 -2.47
CA GLY A 63 7.96 13.43 -1.88
C GLY A 63 8.41 14.48 -2.88
N ASP A 64 8.19 14.26 -4.19
CA ASP A 64 8.24 15.30 -5.20
C ASP A 64 6.85 15.96 -5.30
N ASP A 65 6.80 17.30 -5.33
CA ASP A 65 5.56 18.08 -5.51
C ASP A 65 4.78 17.67 -6.79
N ASN A 66 5.46 16.98 -7.71
CA ASN A 66 4.85 16.29 -8.85
C ASN A 66 4.53 14.82 -8.53
N VAL A 67 3.59 14.57 -7.62
CA VAL A 67 2.98 13.24 -7.46
C VAL A 67 2.49 12.74 -8.83
N ASP A 68 3.08 11.66 -9.36
CA ASP A 68 2.57 11.04 -10.58
C ASP A 68 1.27 10.29 -10.24
N GLN A 69 0.16 10.98 -10.50
CA GLN A 69 -1.20 10.48 -10.28
C GLN A 69 -1.45 9.13 -10.95
N ARG A 70 -0.74 8.82 -12.06
CA ARG A 70 -0.82 7.52 -12.72
C ARG A 70 -0.21 6.42 -11.88
N ASP A 71 0.95 6.66 -11.27
CA ASP A 71 1.61 5.68 -10.42
C ASP A 71 0.75 5.37 -9.19
N LEU A 72 0.12 6.39 -8.59
CA LEU A 72 -0.84 6.21 -7.51
C LEU A 72 -2.07 5.40 -7.96
N LEU A 73 -2.58 5.66 -9.16
CA LEU A 73 -3.69 4.91 -9.73
C LEU A 73 -3.32 3.44 -9.93
N PHE A 74 -2.18 3.15 -10.54
CA PHE A 74 -1.73 1.77 -10.76
C PHE A 74 -1.55 1.01 -9.44
N GLN A 75 -1.05 1.68 -8.40
CA GLN A 75 -0.97 1.08 -7.06
C GLN A 75 -2.36 0.81 -6.44
N CYS A 76 -3.30 1.74 -6.60
CA CYS A 76 -4.68 1.53 -6.14
C CYS A 76 -5.35 0.35 -6.85
N ILE A 77 -5.16 0.25 -8.17
CA ILE A 77 -5.67 -0.86 -8.98
C ILE A 77 -5.03 -2.18 -8.52
N ALA A 78 -3.71 -2.24 -8.34
CA ALA A 78 -3.02 -3.44 -7.89
C ALA A 78 -3.52 -3.93 -6.52
N ARG A 79 -3.82 -3.01 -5.59
CA ARG A 79 -4.41 -3.33 -4.28
C ARG A 79 -5.84 -3.86 -4.41
N LEU A 80 -6.65 -3.26 -5.27
CA LEU A 80 -8.01 -3.72 -5.56
C LEU A 80 -7.99 -5.11 -6.23
N GLU A 81 -7.05 -5.37 -7.14
CA GLU A 81 -6.93 -6.65 -7.85
C GLU A 81 -6.55 -7.77 -6.89
N ARG A 82 -5.62 -7.49 -5.96
CA ARG A 82 -5.28 -8.43 -4.89
C ARG A 82 -6.46 -8.71 -3.96
N THR A 83 -7.25 -7.68 -3.64
CA THR A 83 -8.45 -7.81 -2.82
C THR A 83 -9.50 -8.66 -3.52
N ALA A 84 -9.71 -8.44 -4.82
CA ALA A 84 -10.61 -9.24 -5.65
C ALA A 84 -10.18 -10.71 -5.66
N ARG A 85 -8.90 -11.03 -5.92
CA ARG A 85 -8.39 -12.41 -5.89
C ARG A 85 -8.62 -13.10 -4.54
N LYS A 86 -8.32 -12.43 -3.42
CA LYS A 86 -8.57 -12.98 -2.07
C LYS A 86 -10.05 -13.20 -1.79
N ALA A 87 -10.92 -12.30 -2.26
CA ALA A 87 -12.36 -12.44 -2.10
C ALA A 87 -12.92 -13.59 -2.95
N GLU A 88 -12.38 -13.79 -4.15
CA GLU A 88 -12.71 -14.91 -5.03
C GLU A 88 -12.32 -16.26 -4.41
N GLU A 89 -11.11 -16.37 -3.87
CA GLU A 89 -10.65 -17.55 -3.11
C GLU A 89 -11.55 -17.87 -1.90
N ALA A 90 -12.19 -16.84 -1.32
CA ALA A 90 -13.11 -16.96 -0.19
C ALA A 90 -14.59 -17.09 -0.61
N CYS A 91 -14.89 -17.25 -1.90
CA CYS A 91 -16.25 -17.29 -2.47
C CYS A 91 -17.12 -16.05 -2.15
N SER A 92 -16.48 -14.90 -1.85
CA SER A 92 -17.17 -13.65 -1.52
C SER A 92 -17.31 -12.75 -2.75
N TYR A 93 -18.17 -13.17 -3.69
CA TYR A 93 -18.32 -12.52 -5.00
C TYR A 93 -18.83 -11.07 -4.93
N ALA A 94 -19.58 -10.70 -3.89
CA ALA A 94 -19.99 -9.31 -3.67
C ALA A 94 -18.78 -8.37 -3.48
N CYS A 95 -17.74 -8.81 -2.77
CA CYS A 95 -16.51 -8.05 -2.60
C CYS A 95 -15.71 -7.95 -3.90
N VAL A 96 -15.70 -9.01 -4.71
CA VAL A 96 -15.07 -9.02 -6.05
C VAL A 96 -15.72 -7.96 -6.95
N ILE A 97 -17.05 -7.97 -7.04
CA ILE A 97 -17.82 -6.99 -7.84
C ILE A 97 -17.55 -5.57 -7.33
N GLY A 98 -17.52 -5.35 -6.01
CA GLY A 98 -17.20 -4.05 -5.42
C GLY A 98 -15.78 -3.55 -5.77
N ALA A 99 -14.80 -4.45 -5.76
CA ALA A 99 -13.43 -4.11 -6.15
C ALA A 99 -13.34 -3.74 -7.64
N VAL A 100 -13.96 -4.52 -8.53
CA VAL A 100 -14.01 -4.24 -9.98
C VAL A 100 -14.74 -2.93 -10.27
N ALA A 101 -15.88 -2.68 -9.62
CA ALA A 101 -16.64 -1.44 -9.78
C ALA A 101 -15.81 -0.21 -9.38
N GLN A 102 -15.04 -0.32 -8.30
CA GLN A 102 -14.17 0.77 -7.86
C GLN A 102 -13.00 1.02 -8.84
N MET A 103 -12.41 -0.04 -9.41
CA MET A 103 -11.39 0.11 -10.47
C MET A 103 -11.95 0.84 -11.69
N ASN A 104 -13.12 0.39 -12.19
CA ASN A 104 -13.79 1.00 -13.33
C ASN A 104 -14.11 2.48 -13.07
N ARG A 105 -14.53 2.81 -11.84
CA ARG A 105 -14.78 4.20 -11.44
C ARG A 105 -13.50 5.03 -11.48
N MET A 106 -12.39 4.52 -10.95
CA MET A 106 -11.10 5.23 -10.98
C MET A 106 -10.62 5.50 -12.42
N LEU A 107 -10.75 4.52 -13.32
CA LEU A 107 -10.44 4.69 -14.75
C LEU A 107 -11.41 5.68 -15.42
N SER A 108 -12.71 5.59 -15.16
CA SER A 108 -13.72 6.48 -15.75
C SER A 108 -13.60 7.95 -15.32
N LEU A 109 -13.02 8.21 -14.15
CA LEU A 109 -12.78 9.56 -13.63
C LEU A 109 -11.52 10.20 -14.22
N GLY A 110 -10.85 9.54 -15.17
CA GLY A 110 -9.62 10.05 -15.77
C GLY A 110 -8.48 10.13 -14.76
N ALA A 111 -8.45 9.27 -13.73
CA ALA A 111 -7.34 9.24 -12.78
C ALA A 111 -6.00 8.85 -13.46
N ASP A 112 -6.06 8.34 -14.68
CA ASP A 112 -4.94 8.05 -15.58
C ASP A 112 -4.52 9.28 -16.43
N THR A 113 -5.25 10.39 -16.35
CA THR A 113 -4.91 11.64 -17.05
C THR A 113 -4.02 12.52 -16.17
N ARG A 114 -2.92 13.04 -16.74
CA ARG A 114 -2.02 13.96 -16.03
C ARG A 114 -2.76 15.24 -15.65
N GLY A 115 -2.75 15.60 -14.37
CA GLY A 115 -3.23 16.90 -13.89
C GLY A 115 -4.71 16.95 -13.51
N PHE A 116 -5.35 15.81 -13.21
CA PHE A 116 -6.72 15.79 -12.72
C PHE A 116 -6.77 16.35 -11.28
N ARG A 117 -6.86 17.68 -11.17
CA ARG A 117 -7.23 18.37 -9.95
C ARG A 117 -8.70 18.05 -9.68
N GLY A 118 -8.95 17.13 -8.75
CA GLY A 118 -10.30 16.81 -8.32
C GLY A 118 -11.12 18.07 -8.09
N HIS A 119 -12.38 18.08 -8.54
CA HIS A 119 -13.25 19.25 -8.41
C HIS A 119 -13.32 19.71 -6.96
N ARG A 120 -12.71 20.86 -6.68
CA ARG A 120 -12.86 21.56 -5.40
C ARG A 120 -14.24 22.25 -5.42
N ALA A 121 -15.29 21.49 -5.16
CA ALA A 121 -16.61 22.04 -4.91
C ALA A 121 -16.62 22.62 -3.48
N HIS A 122 -16.15 23.86 -3.34
CA HIS A 122 -16.56 24.69 -2.19
C HIS A 122 -17.80 25.47 -2.62
N PRO A 123 -19.00 25.18 -2.07
CA PRO A 123 -20.13 26.08 -2.26
C PRO A 123 -19.85 27.33 -1.42
N SER A 124 -19.57 28.45 -2.08
CA SER A 124 -19.63 29.77 -1.45
C SER A 124 -21.10 30.10 -1.20
N ARG A 125 -21.49 30.12 0.08
CA ARG A 125 -22.70 30.79 0.57
C ARG A 125 -22.64 32.27 0.20
N ASN A 126 -23.64 32.75 -0.55
CA ASN A 126 -24.13 34.12 -0.46
C ASN A 126 -25.46 34.09 0.29
#